data_AF-A0AAD1YR63-F1
#
_entry.id   AF-A0AAD1YR63-F1
#
_cell.length_a   1.000
_cell.length_b   1.000
_cell.length_c   1.000
_cell.angle_alpha   90.00
_cell.angle_beta   90.00
_cell.angle_gamma   90.00
#
_symmetry.space_group_name_H-M   'P 1'
#
loop_
_entity.id
_entity.type
_entity.pdbx_description
1 polymer ?
#
loop_
_entity_poly.entity_id
_entity_poly.type
_entity_poly.pdbx_seq_one_letter_code
_entity_poly.pdbx_strand_id
1 'polypeptide(L)'
;MILSVLFWDFIFDIRVAKISQQLEENLHAGHGVIFSCTLEAEPYHGSGDKIKLPPSSFVELNERGAFDKGPLQISLPSLREEGAGKEQYRMTHAGLMEFTEEESSVALPPHTWSNLFPARTLKSSMVEVRYVWLPKGTYAKLFSDIPEHKAVLETSLQCWEI
;
A
#
# COMPACT_ATOMS: atom_id res chain seq x y z
N MET A 1 -13.64 -3.56 -41.66
CA MET A 1 -13.17 -4.67 -40.80
C MET A 1 -11.72 -4.49 -40.35
N ILE A 2 -10.79 -4.16 -41.26
CA ILE A 2 -9.34 -4.02 -40.95
C ILE A 2 -9.03 -2.90 -39.92
N LEU A 3 -9.70 -1.75 -40.00
CA LEU A 3 -9.51 -0.65 -39.04
C LEU A 3 -9.90 -1.01 -37.59
N SER A 4 -10.83 -1.96 -37.42
CA SER A 4 -11.26 -2.42 -36.10
C SER A 4 -10.17 -3.27 -35.45
N VAL A 5 -9.51 -4.14 -36.21
CA VAL A 5 -8.46 -5.04 -35.70
C VAL A 5 -7.25 -4.23 -35.27
N LEU A 6 -6.79 -3.31 -36.11
CA LEU A 6 -5.65 -2.42 -35.81
C LEU A 6 -5.89 -1.52 -34.60
N PHE A 7 -7.15 -1.11 -34.35
CA PHE A 7 -7.51 -0.33 -33.17
C PHE A 7 -7.44 -1.16 -31.89
N TRP A 8 -7.91 -2.41 -31.92
CA TRP A 8 -7.80 -3.32 -30.78
C TRP A 8 -6.36 -3.73 -30.49
N ASP A 9 -5.55 -3.97 -31.52
CA ASP A 9 -4.11 -4.25 -31.37
C ASP A 9 -3.39 -3.05 -30.74
N PHE A 10 -3.70 -1.83 -31.16
CA PHE A 10 -3.14 -0.61 -30.56
C PHE A 10 -3.55 -0.41 -29.10
N ILE A 11 -4.82 -0.68 -28.76
CA ILE A 11 -5.29 -0.63 -27.37
C ILE A 11 -4.64 -1.73 -26.52
N PHE A 12 -4.42 -2.92 -27.09
CA PHE A 12 -3.72 -4.01 -26.42
C PHE A 12 -2.25 -3.66 -26.16
N ASP A 13 -1.54 -3.13 -27.15
CA ASP A 13 -0.14 -2.67 -27.00
C ASP A 13 -0.01 -1.58 -25.94
N ILE A 14 -0.93 -0.60 -25.91
CA ILE A 14 -0.94 0.42 -24.87
C ILE A 14 -1.13 -0.21 -23.48
N ARG A 15 -2.03 -1.19 -23.35
CA ARG A 15 -2.25 -1.90 -22.07
C ARG A 15 -1.02 -2.70 -21.66
N VAL A 16 -0.40 -3.42 -22.59
CA VAL A 16 0.82 -4.21 -22.34
C VAL A 16 1.96 -3.30 -21.90
N ALA A 17 2.22 -2.20 -22.63
CA ALA A 17 3.26 -1.24 -22.26
C ALA A 17 3.04 -0.64 -20.86
N LYS A 18 1.78 -0.33 -20.51
CA LYS A 18 1.43 0.18 -19.19
C LYS A 18 1.63 -0.86 -18.07
N ILE A 19 1.29 -2.12 -18.32
CA ILE A 19 1.52 -3.22 -17.37
C ILE A 19 3.02 -3.43 -17.16
N SER A 20 3.82 -3.42 -18.24
CA SER A 20 5.27 -3.55 -18.16
C SER A 20 5.91 -2.40 -17.36
N GLN A 21 5.47 -1.16 -17.57
CA GLN A 21 5.96 -0.02 -16.80
C GLN A 21 5.63 -0.15 -15.30
N GLN A 22 4.39 -0.52 -14.97
CA GLN A 22 3.99 -0.69 -13.57
C GLN A 22 4.74 -1.86 -12.88
N LEU A 23 5.05 -2.91 -13.63
CA LEU A 23 5.88 -4.02 -13.14
C LEU A 23 7.30 -3.56 -12.83
N GLU A 24 7.90 -2.76 -13.72
CA GLU A 24 9.24 -2.20 -13.55
C GLU A 24 9.30 -1.22 -12.36
N GLU A 25 8.26 -0.39 -12.18
CA GLU A 25 8.13 0.49 -11.02
C GLU A 25 8.01 -0.31 -9.72
N ASN A 26 7.20 -1.38 -9.69
CA ASN A 26 7.07 -2.25 -8.52
C ASN A 26 8.38 -3.00 -8.21
N LEU A 27 9.14 -3.44 -9.23
CA LEU A 27 10.46 -4.05 -9.07
C LEU A 27 11.45 -3.11 -8.39
N HIS A 28 11.50 -1.86 -8.85
CA HIS A 28 12.38 -0.86 -8.28
C HIS A 28 11.94 -0.49 -6.85
N ALA A 29 10.64 -0.30 -6.63
CA ALA A 29 10.10 0.07 -5.32
C ALA A 29 10.29 -1.04 -4.27
N GLY A 30 10.16 -2.31 -4.63
CA GLY A 30 10.35 -3.44 -3.73
C GLY A 30 11.78 -3.98 -3.68
N HIS A 31 12.77 -3.24 -4.20
CA HIS A 31 14.19 -3.64 -4.19
C HIS A 31 14.40 -5.06 -4.77
N GLY A 32 13.73 -5.36 -5.89
CA GLY A 32 13.76 -6.66 -6.57
C GLY A 32 12.67 -7.65 -6.11
N VAL A 33 11.86 -7.30 -5.12
CA VAL A 33 10.70 -8.10 -4.68
C VAL A 33 9.42 -7.46 -5.19
N ILE A 34 8.68 -8.18 -6.03
CA ILE A 34 7.35 -7.76 -6.46
C ILE A 34 6.34 -8.49 -5.60
N PHE A 35 5.47 -7.77 -4.91
CA PHE A 35 4.28 -8.35 -4.27
C PHE A 35 3.15 -7.36 -4.42
N SER A 36 2.01 -7.85 -4.92
CA SER A 36 0.81 -7.05 -5.13
C SER A 36 -0.41 -7.97 -5.05
N CYS A 37 -1.27 -7.74 -4.06
CA CYS A 37 -2.54 -8.45 -3.94
C CYS A 37 -3.70 -7.45 -3.77
N THR A 38 -4.91 -7.87 -4.11
CA THR A 38 -6.12 -7.08 -3.86
C THR A 38 -6.92 -7.78 -2.77
N LEU A 39 -7.16 -7.08 -1.67
CA LEU A 39 -7.81 -7.62 -0.48
C LEU A 39 -8.99 -6.74 -0.09
N GLU A 40 -9.98 -7.33 0.58
CA GLU A 40 -11.12 -6.63 1.15
C GLU A 40 -10.67 -5.88 2.41
N ALA A 41 -10.81 -4.55 2.43
CA ALA A 41 -10.43 -3.78 3.60
C ALA A 41 -11.46 -3.92 4.72
N GLU A 42 -10.98 -4.29 5.90
CA GLU A 42 -11.75 -4.34 7.14
C GLU A 42 -11.20 -3.34 8.16
N PRO A 43 -12.07 -2.56 8.83
CA PRO A 43 -11.63 -1.62 9.85
C PRO A 43 -11.19 -2.37 11.12
N TYR A 44 -9.94 -2.15 11.55
CA TYR A 44 -9.36 -2.74 12.75
C TYR A 44 -9.20 -1.70 13.86
N HIS A 45 -9.65 -2.03 15.07
CA HIS A 45 -9.57 -1.15 16.24
C HIS A 45 -8.34 -1.48 17.11
N GLY A 46 -7.16 -1.49 16.49
CA GLY A 46 -5.88 -1.62 17.21
C GLY A 46 -5.22 -0.28 17.50
N SER A 47 -4.27 -0.30 18.43
CA SER A 47 -3.38 0.83 18.71
C SER A 47 -2.16 0.75 17.77
N GLY A 48 -2.05 1.69 16.81
CA GLY A 48 -0.89 1.83 15.92
C GLY A 48 -1.24 1.93 14.43
N ASP A 49 -0.21 2.10 13.58
CA ASP A 49 -0.32 2.25 12.12
C ASP A 49 -0.01 0.97 11.33
N LYS A 50 0.12 -0.16 12.04
CA LYS A 50 0.44 -1.44 11.42
C LYS A 50 -0.82 -2.17 10.96
N ILE A 51 -0.79 -2.71 9.75
CA ILE A 51 -1.89 -3.48 9.16
C ILE A 51 -1.70 -4.98 9.42
N LYS A 52 -2.76 -5.76 9.23
CA LYS A 52 -2.66 -7.23 9.27
C LYS A 52 -3.05 -7.81 7.93
N LEU A 53 -2.31 -8.82 7.51
CA LEU A 53 -2.49 -9.49 6.22
C LEU A 53 -2.90 -10.95 6.40
N PRO A 54 -3.35 -11.61 5.31
CA PRO A 54 -3.62 -13.04 5.35
C PRO A 54 -2.32 -13.86 5.38
N PRO A 55 -2.35 -15.08 5.97
CA PRO A 55 -1.22 -16.00 5.98
C PRO A 55 -0.64 -16.33 4.60
N SER A 56 -1.44 -16.36 3.52
CA SER A 56 -0.92 -16.52 2.15
C SER A 56 0.09 -15.45 1.77
N SER A 57 -0.16 -14.20 2.17
CA SER A 57 0.74 -13.09 1.89
C SER A 57 2.10 -13.29 2.56
N PHE A 58 2.14 -13.94 3.73
CA PHE A 58 3.40 -14.31 4.39
C PHE A 58 4.21 -15.27 3.52
N VAL A 59 3.57 -16.34 3.02
CA VAL A 59 4.23 -17.37 2.22
C VAL A 59 4.83 -16.74 0.96
N GLU A 60 4.06 -15.91 0.25
CA GLU A 60 4.54 -15.27 -0.97
C GLU A 60 5.67 -14.26 -0.71
N LEU A 61 5.54 -13.43 0.33
CA LEU A 61 6.61 -12.49 0.72
C LEU A 61 7.88 -13.23 1.17
N ASN A 62 7.73 -14.38 1.83
CA ASN A 62 8.83 -15.19 2.31
C ASN A 62 9.56 -15.91 1.16
N GLU A 63 8.81 -16.53 0.23
CA GLU A 63 9.38 -17.15 -0.97
C GLU A 63 10.16 -16.15 -1.83
N ARG A 64 9.75 -14.88 -1.83
CA ARG A 64 10.43 -13.81 -2.56
C ARG A 64 11.55 -13.14 -1.76
N GLY A 65 11.80 -13.55 -0.51
CA GLY A 65 12.89 -13.02 0.33
C GLY A 65 12.67 -11.59 0.81
N ALA A 66 11.42 -11.14 0.97
CA ALA A 66 11.10 -9.78 1.43
C ALA A 66 11.60 -9.52 2.86
N PHE A 67 11.55 -10.54 3.73
CA PHE A 67 11.97 -10.43 5.14
C PHE A 67 13.47 -10.21 5.31
N ASP A 68 14.30 -10.63 4.34
CA ASP A 68 15.74 -10.42 4.38
C ASP A 68 16.15 -8.98 4.03
N LYS A 69 15.22 -8.16 3.53
CA LYS A 69 15.46 -6.77 3.08
C LYS A 69 15.23 -5.73 4.17
N GLY A 70 14.75 -6.13 5.36
CA GLY A 70 14.48 -5.25 6.49
C GLY A 70 12.98 -5.09 6.78
N PRO A 71 12.56 -3.97 7.39
CA PRO A 71 11.17 -3.74 7.77
C PRO A 71 10.21 -3.86 6.58
N LEU A 72 9.12 -4.62 6.78
CA LEU A 72 8.11 -4.78 5.75
C LEU A 72 7.19 -3.57 5.74
N GLN A 73 7.30 -2.79 4.66
CA GLN A 73 6.42 -1.67 4.40
C GLN A 73 5.52 -1.97 3.22
N ILE A 74 4.29 -1.47 3.32
CA ILE A 74 3.24 -1.76 2.39
C ILE A 74 2.65 -0.45 1.91
N SER A 75 2.54 -0.29 0.59
CA SER A 75 1.81 0.81 -0.01
C SER A 75 0.39 0.37 -0.37
N LEU A 76 -0.56 1.21 0.01
CA LEU A 76 -1.99 1.07 -0.24
C LEU A 76 -2.41 2.23 -1.14
N PRO A 77 -2.41 2.08 -2.48
CA PRO A 77 -2.98 3.05 -3.38
C PRO A 77 -4.51 3.03 -3.29
N SER A 78 -5.14 4.21 -3.29
CA SER A 78 -6.59 4.33 -3.40
C SER A 78 -7.05 3.80 -4.78
N LEU A 79 -8.01 2.87 -4.81
CA LEU A 79 -8.61 2.46 -6.09
C LEU A 79 -9.35 3.65 -6.71
N ARG A 80 -9.09 3.85 -8.00
CA ARG A 80 -9.61 4.95 -8.82
C ARG A 80 -11.12 4.82 -8.98
N GLU A 81 -11.89 5.78 -8.46
CA GLU A 81 -13.25 6.00 -8.96
C GLU A 81 -13.16 6.78 -10.28
N GLU A 82 -13.41 6.10 -11.40
CA GLU A 82 -13.58 6.75 -12.70
C GLU A 82 -14.84 7.62 -12.68
N GLY A 83 -14.71 8.93 -12.42
CA GLY A 83 -15.85 9.84 -12.55
C GLY A 83 -15.70 11.26 -12.03
N ALA A 84 -14.79 11.52 -11.08
CA ALA A 84 -14.65 12.85 -10.50
C ALA A 84 -13.37 13.56 -10.99
N GLY A 85 -13.55 14.64 -11.74
CA GLY A 85 -12.45 15.46 -12.25
C GLY A 85 -11.50 15.93 -11.13
N LYS A 86 -10.20 15.89 -11.43
CA LYS A 86 -9.03 16.11 -10.56
C LYS A 86 -8.77 14.96 -9.57
N GLU A 87 -8.28 13.88 -10.17
CA GLU A 87 -7.75 12.68 -9.54
C GLU A 87 -6.57 13.01 -8.60
N GLN A 88 -6.76 12.90 -7.29
CA GLN A 88 -5.64 12.73 -6.36
C GLN A 88 -5.48 11.25 -6.08
N TYR A 89 -4.49 10.61 -6.72
CA TYR A 89 -4.01 9.31 -6.29
C TYR A 89 -3.49 9.46 -4.85
N ARG A 90 -4.22 8.91 -3.88
CA ARG A 90 -3.74 8.85 -2.50
C ARG A 90 -3.03 7.53 -2.30
N MET A 91 -1.79 7.61 -1.85
CA MET A 91 -0.98 6.45 -1.52
C MET A 91 -0.67 6.51 -0.03
N THR A 92 -1.16 5.54 0.72
CA THR A 92 -0.88 5.41 2.16
C THR A 92 0.18 4.33 2.33
N HIS A 93 1.21 4.63 3.12
CA HIS A 93 2.20 3.63 3.51
C HIS A 93 1.89 3.18 4.92
N ALA A 94 1.95 1.87 5.16
CA ALA A 94 1.73 1.29 6.48
C ALA A 94 2.74 0.18 6.74
N GLY A 95 3.13 0.03 8.01
CA GLY A 95 3.93 -1.11 8.44
C GLY A 95 3.09 -2.37 8.53
N LEU A 96 3.72 -3.53 8.41
CA LEU A 96 3.06 -4.81 8.61
C LEU A 96 3.16 -5.26 10.07
N MET A 97 2.03 -5.64 10.68
CA MET A 97 1.97 -6.14 12.05
C MET A 97 2.13 -7.66 12.08
N GLU A 98 1.15 -8.37 11.52
CA GLU A 98 0.95 -9.80 11.69
C GLU A 98 0.21 -10.38 10.46
N PHE A 99 0.29 -11.70 10.32
CA PHE A 99 -0.38 -12.45 9.27
C PHE A 99 -1.48 -13.34 9.87
N THR A 100 -2.56 -12.70 10.35
CA THR A 100 -3.64 -13.36 11.09
C THR A 100 -5.03 -13.11 10.52
N GLU A 101 -5.14 -12.38 9.41
CA GLU A 101 -6.43 -12.07 8.78
C GLU A 101 -6.94 -13.20 7.88
N GLU A 102 -8.22 -13.12 7.53
CA GLU A 102 -8.84 -14.04 6.57
C GLU A 102 -8.20 -13.88 5.19
N GLU A 103 -8.12 -14.97 4.42
CA GLU A 103 -7.33 -15.08 3.18
C GLU A 103 -7.63 -13.98 2.14
N SER A 104 -8.82 -13.38 2.19
CA SER A 104 -9.27 -12.33 1.29
C SER A 104 -9.41 -10.95 1.94
N SER A 105 -9.01 -10.76 3.20
CA SER A 105 -9.20 -9.51 3.94
C SER A 105 -7.88 -8.89 4.43
N VAL A 106 -7.92 -7.57 4.67
CA VAL A 106 -6.84 -6.81 5.28
C VAL A 106 -7.40 -5.89 6.35
N ALA A 107 -6.88 -6.05 7.56
CA ALA A 107 -7.25 -5.20 8.69
C ALA A 107 -6.48 -3.88 8.63
N LEU A 108 -7.22 -2.78 8.47
CA LEU A 108 -6.68 -1.43 8.39
C LEU A 108 -6.99 -0.64 9.68
N PRO A 109 -5.98 0.00 10.31
CA PRO A 109 -6.23 0.87 11.45
C PRO A 109 -7.02 2.12 11.04
N PRO A 110 -7.65 2.82 12.00
CA PRO A 110 -8.60 3.91 11.69
C PRO A 110 -7.96 5.08 10.93
N HIS A 111 -6.67 5.36 11.18
CA HIS A 111 -5.90 6.38 10.48
C HIS A 111 -5.71 6.04 9.00
N THR A 112 -5.25 4.83 8.70
CA THR A 112 -5.08 4.30 7.33
C THR A 112 -6.43 4.25 6.61
N TRP A 113 -7.48 3.78 7.28
CA TRP A 113 -8.83 3.77 6.73
C TRP A 113 -9.31 5.16 6.31
N SER A 114 -9.18 6.15 7.19
CA SER A 114 -9.64 7.53 6.93
C SER A 114 -8.86 8.20 5.80
N ASN A 115 -7.57 7.86 5.64
CA ASN A 115 -6.74 8.37 4.56
C ASN A 115 -7.13 7.80 3.19
N LEU A 116 -7.44 6.50 3.15
CA LEU A 116 -7.83 5.77 1.94
C LEU A 116 -9.29 6.04 1.54
N PHE A 117 -10.19 6.22 2.51
CA PHE A 117 -11.63 6.34 2.30
C PHE A 117 -12.19 7.65 2.90
N PRO A 118 -11.90 8.81 2.30
CA PRO A 118 -12.23 10.11 2.88
C PRO A 118 -13.72 10.49 2.97
N ALA A 119 -14.67 9.69 2.47
CA ALA A 119 -16.10 9.94 2.67
C ALA A 119 -16.99 8.71 2.40
N ARG A 120 -17.76 8.29 3.41
CA ARG A 120 -19.04 7.55 3.32
C ARG A 120 -19.11 6.19 2.58
N THR A 121 -18.00 5.58 2.18
CA THR A 121 -17.98 4.18 1.73
C THR A 121 -17.90 3.25 2.95
N LEU A 122 -19.07 2.91 3.52
CA LEU A 122 -19.22 2.04 4.71
C LEU A 122 -19.29 0.54 4.37
N LYS A 123 -18.99 0.13 3.14
CA LYS A 123 -19.07 -1.27 2.73
C LYS A 123 -17.82 -1.65 1.96
N SER A 124 -17.14 -2.67 2.48
CA SER A 124 -16.24 -3.59 1.76
C SER A 124 -15.55 -2.97 0.56
N SER A 125 -14.65 -2.04 0.83
CA SER A 125 -13.84 -1.45 -0.23
C SER A 125 -12.63 -2.33 -0.43
N MET A 126 -12.43 -2.80 -1.65
CA MET A 126 -11.19 -3.48 -2.02
C MET A 126 -10.03 -2.48 -1.89
N VAL A 127 -8.85 -2.97 -1.52
CA VAL A 127 -7.60 -2.22 -1.55
C VAL A 127 -6.52 -3.06 -2.21
N GLU A 128 -5.69 -2.40 -3.01
CA GLU A 128 -4.47 -3.01 -3.50
C GLU A 128 -3.39 -2.86 -2.43
N VAL A 129 -2.69 -3.94 -2.15
CA VAL A 129 -1.63 -4.05 -1.15
C VAL A 129 -0.36 -4.37 -1.90
N ARG A 130 0.62 -3.46 -1.89
CA ARG A 130 1.92 -3.71 -2.55
C ARG A 130 3.07 -3.65 -1.56
N TYR A 131 4.04 -4.53 -1.74
CA TYR A 131 5.30 -4.43 -1.01
C TYR A 131 6.14 -3.29 -1.56
N VAL A 132 6.67 -2.49 -0.64
CA VAL A 132 7.62 -1.43 -0.96
C VAL A 132 8.75 -1.45 0.06
N TRP A 133 9.96 -1.20 -0.43
CA TRP A 133 11.13 -1.00 0.40
C TRP A 133 11.40 0.50 0.47
N LEU A 134 11.29 1.09 1.65
CA LEU A 134 11.66 2.50 1.86
C LEU A 134 13.02 2.58 2.55
N PRO A 135 13.95 3.41 2.03
CA PRO A 135 15.19 3.69 2.74
C PRO A 135 14.89 4.46 4.04
N LYS A 136 15.74 4.28 5.05
CA LYS A 136 15.62 5.04 6.30
C LYS A 136 15.66 6.54 6.02
N GLY A 137 14.61 7.23 6.45
CA GLY A 137 14.53 8.69 6.34
C GLY A 137 15.60 9.36 7.20
N THR A 138 16.36 10.28 6.61
CA THR A 138 17.38 11.06 7.34
C THR A 138 16.80 12.32 8.00
N TYR A 139 15.63 12.76 7.56
CA TYR A 139 14.99 13.99 8.01
C TYR A 139 13.48 13.89 7.94
N ALA A 140 12.80 14.22 9.04
CA ALA A 140 11.35 14.37 9.11
C ALA A 140 11.01 15.74 9.69
N LYS A 141 10.20 16.52 8.97
CA LYS A 141 9.68 17.81 9.46
C LYS A 141 8.27 17.60 9.98
N LEU A 142 8.11 17.72 11.29
CA LEU A 142 6.82 17.60 11.96
C LEU A 142 6.42 18.99 12.47
N PHE A 143 5.15 19.35 12.27
CA PHE A 143 4.58 20.62 12.72
C PHE A 143 3.74 20.35 13.96
N SER A 144 4.32 20.44 15.16
CA SER A 144 3.56 20.38 16.40
C SER A 144 4.27 21.13 17.54
N ASP A 145 3.54 22.05 18.18
CA ASP A 145 3.97 22.77 19.40
C ASP A 145 3.76 21.86 20.63
N ILE A 146 4.60 20.84 20.80
CA ILE A 146 4.50 19.86 21.90
C ILE A 146 5.67 20.07 22.89
N PRO A 147 5.41 20.23 24.21
CA PRO A 147 6.47 20.25 25.22
C PRO A 147 7.12 18.85 25.34
N GLU A 148 8.44 18.80 25.55
CA GLU A 148 9.25 17.56 25.43
C GLU A 148 9.19 16.87 24.05
N HIS A 149 9.15 17.69 22.99
CA HIS A 149 9.13 17.28 21.59
C HIS A 149 10.01 16.06 21.27
N LYS A 150 11.24 15.96 21.77
CA LYS A 150 12.17 14.89 21.39
C LYS A 150 11.78 13.50 21.93
N ALA A 151 11.38 13.38 23.20
CA ALA A 151 11.10 12.09 23.82
C ALA A 151 9.76 11.49 23.33
N VAL A 152 8.75 12.35 23.14
CA VAL A 152 7.48 11.95 22.53
C VAL A 152 7.69 11.52 21.09
N LEU A 153 8.52 12.26 20.33
CA LEU A 153 8.84 11.93 18.95
C LEU A 153 9.59 10.60 18.81
N GLU A 154 10.64 10.36 19.60
CA GLU A 154 11.41 9.11 19.54
C GLU A 154 10.49 7.91 19.85
N THR A 155 9.63 8.03 20.87
CA THR A 155 8.67 6.98 21.24
C THR A 155 7.61 6.76 20.16
N SER A 156 7.05 7.84 19.60
CA SER A 156 6.08 7.74 18.52
C SER A 156 6.71 7.14 17.27
N LEU A 157 7.90 7.58 16.84
CA LEU A 157 8.60 7.00 15.68
C LEU A 157 8.94 5.53 15.86
N GLN A 158 9.18 5.08 17.10
CA GLN A 158 9.42 3.68 17.39
C GLN A 158 8.16 2.81 17.18
N CYS A 159 6.96 3.38 17.34
CA CYS A 159 5.71 2.72 16.93
C CYS A 159 5.55 2.65 15.40
N TRP A 160 6.24 3.52 14.65
CA TRP A 160 6.19 3.60 13.18
C TRP A 160 7.30 2.80 12.47
N GLU A 161 8.23 2.21 13.22
CA GLU A 161 9.48 1.56 12.78
C GLU A 161 9.69 1.50 11.26
N ILE A 162 10.37 2.53 10.76
CA ILE A 162 10.85 2.71 9.36
C ILE A 162 12.13 1.90 9.14
#